data_AF-A0A3B8W1A3-F1
#
_entry.id   AF-A0A3B8W1A3-F1
#
_cell.length_a   1.000
_cell.length_b   1.000
_cell.length_c   1.000
_cell.angle_alpha   90.00
_cell.angle_beta   90.00
_cell.angle_gamma   90.00
#
_symmetry.space_group_name_H-M   'P 1'
#
loop_
_entity.id
_entity.type
_entity.pdbx_description
1 polymer ?
#
loop_
_entity_poly.entity_id
_entity_poly.type
_entity_poly.pdbx_seq_one_letter_code
_entity_poly.pdbx_strand_id
1 'polypeptide(L)'
;QKGFQVVLIFFWLQTVQLAKKRVRERVRLGGHSIPPHVIERRYYRGLRNFFSDYINLVDAWFFIDNSSKAYTPVANMKNGQISIFDLKLWKKVNQL
;
A
#
# COMPACT_ATOMS: atom_id res chain seq x y z
N GLN A 1 -25.31 0.32 -12.71
CA GLN A 1 -23.89 -0.11 -12.61
C GLN A 1 -23.43 -0.61 -13.99
N LYS A 2 -22.18 -0.34 -14.42
CA LYS A 2 -21.68 -0.61 -15.79
C LYS A 2 -21.07 -2.01 -16.01
N GLY A 3 -21.30 -2.99 -15.13
CA GLY A 3 -20.85 -4.38 -15.33
C GLY A 3 -19.35 -4.66 -15.11
N PHE A 4 -18.56 -3.67 -14.69
CA PHE A 4 -17.15 -3.85 -14.33
C PHE A 4 -16.99 -4.09 -12.83
N GLN A 5 -15.99 -4.89 -12.46
CA GLN A 5 -15.47 -4.98 -11.09
C GLN A 5 -14.17 -4.18 -10.99
N VAL A 6 -14.09 -3.30 -10.01
CA VAL A 6 -12.92 -2.51 -9.66
C VAL A 6 -12.19 -3.20 -8.52
N VAL A 7 -10.96 -3.64 -8.78
CA VAL A 7 -10.11 -4.31 -7.79
C VAL A 7 -8.89 -3.43 -7.50
N LEU A 8 -8.69 -3.08 -6.23
CA LEU A 8 -7.52 -2.34 -5.77
C LEU A 8 -6.47 -3.29 -5.20
N ILE A 9 -5.25 -3.24 -5.73
CA ILE A 9 -4.09 -3.92 -5.14
C ILE A 9 -3.17 -2.85 -4.56
N PHE A 10 -3.11 -2.77 -3.23
CA PHE A 10 -2.35 -1.76 -2.51
C PHE A 10 -1.07 -2.37 -1.93
N PHE A 11 0.07 -2.05 -2.57
CA PHE A 11 1.40 -2.42 -2.06
C PHE A 11 1.91 -1.38 -1.08
N TRP A 12 2.15 -1.80 0.15
CA TRP A 12 2.67 -0.97 1.22
C TRP A 12 4.08 -1.41 1.63
N LEU A 13 4.83 -0.47 2.21
CA LEU A 13 6.14 -0.71 2.81
C LEU A 13 6.08 -0.28 4.27
N GLN A 14 6.63 -1.08 5.17
CA GLN A 14 6.55 -0.87 6.61
C GLN A 14 7.18 0.44 7.10
N THR A 15 8.05 1.07 6.31
CA THR A 15 8.65 2.37 6.65
C THR A 15 8.84 3.26 5.42
N VAL A 16 8.76 4.58 5.62
CA VAL A 16 9.15 5.58 4.61
C VAL A 16 10.63 5.48 4.22
N GLN A 17 11.50 5.08 5.15
CA GLN A 17 12.93 4.91 4.90
C GLN A 17 13.19 3.78 3.90
N LEU A 18 12.39 2.71 3.94
CA LEU A 18 12.46 1.65 2.94
C LEU A 18 12.04 2.16 1.55
N ALA A 19 11.00 2.99 1.47
CA ALA A 19 10.62 3.63 0.22
C ALA A 19 11.74 4.51 -0.35
N LYS A 20 12.35 5.36 0.49
CA LYS A 20 13.51 6.18 0.13
C LYS A 20 14.70 5.31 -0.33
N LYS A 21 14.99 4.21 0.37
CA LYS A 21 16.04 3.25 0.00
C LYS A 21 15.79 2.61 -1.37
N ARG A 22 14.55 2.16 -1.64
CA ARG A 22 14.18 1.55 -2.94
C ARG A 22 14.30 2.54 -4.10
N VAL A 23 13.93 3.81 -3.91
CA VAL A 23 14.14 4.84 -4.94
C VAL A 23 15.63 5.06 -5.19
N ARG A 24 16.47 5.17 -4.15
CA ARG A 24 17.92 5.29 -4.32
C ARG A 24 18.52 4.12 -5.11
N GLU A 25 18.10 2.90 -4.79
CA GLU A 25 18.56 1.70 -5.50
C GLU A 25 18.15 1.72 -6.97
N ARG A 26 16.89 2.04 -7.27
CA ARG A 26 16.43 2.21 -8.65
C ARG A 26 17.24 3.26 -9.42
N VAL A 27 17.54 4.39 -8.79
CA VAL A 27 18.33 5.46 -9.42
C VAL A 27 19.74 4.97 -9.74
N ARG A 28 20.37 4.22 -8.83
CA ARG A 28 21.67 3.57 -9.07
C ARG A 28 21.64 2.64 -10.29
N LEU A 29 20.50 1.98 -10.53
CA LEU A 29 20.26 1.10 -11.67
C LEU A 29 19.74 1.84 -12.92
N GLY A 30 19.83 3.18 -12.97
CA GLY A 30 19.47 3.99 -14.15
C GLY A 30 18.02 4.47 -14.21
N GLY A 31 17.22 4.29 -13.15
CA GLY A 31 15.84 4.76 -13.11
C GLY A 31 15.66 6.21 -12.63
N HIS A 32 14.43 6.71 -12.69
CA HIS A 32 14.11 8.10 -12.33
C HIS A 32 14.23 8.40 -10.83
N SER A 33 14.79 9.58 -10.50
CA SER A 33 14.90 10.07 -9.12
C SER A 33 13.61 10.74 -8.65
N ILE A 34 13.32 10.64 -7.35
CA ILE A 34 12.22 11.36 -6.71
C ILE A 34 12.78 12.02 -5.44
N PRO A 35 12.54 13.33 -5.21
CA PRO A 35 13.01 14.00 -4.01
C PRO A 35 12.49 13.31 -2.73
N PRO A 36 13.32 13.15 -1.67
CA PRO A 36 12.93 12.45 -0.44
C PRO A 36 11.65 12.98 0.21
N HIS A 37 11.43 14.30 0.21
CA HIS A 37 10.23 14.93 0.77
C HIS A 37 8.95 14.56 -0.03
N VAL A 38 9.07 14.37 -1.35
CA VAL A 38 7.94 13.93 -2.19
C VAL A 38 7.59 12.48 -1.88
N ILE A 39 8.61 11.61 -1.70
CA ILE A 39 8.41 10.20 -1.32
C ILE A 39 7.65 10.13 0.01
N GLU A 40 8.09 10.91 0.99
CA GLU A 40 7.50 10.95 2.33
C GLU A 40 6.06 11.46 2.31
N ARG A 41 5.80 12.60 1.67
CA ARG A 41 4.43 13.12 1.51
C ARG A 41 3.51 12.10 0.83
N ARG A 42 3.99 11.42 -0.22
CA ARG A 42 3.20 10.41 -0.96
C ARG A 42 2.97 9.15 -0.15
N TYR A 43 3.92 8.75 0.70
CA TYR A 43 3.79 7.59 1.58
C TYR A 43 2.58 7.74 2.52
N TYR A 44 2.54 8.83 3.29
CA TYR A 44 1.44 9.08 4.24
C TYR A 44 0.13 9.39 3.54
N ARG A 45 0.15 10.19 2.47
CA ARG A 45 -1.07 10.48 1.70
C ARG A 45 -1.67 9.23 1.06
N GLY A 46 -0.84 8.31 0.56
CA GLY A 46 -1.30 7.05 0.00
C GLY A 46 -2.04 6.19 1.01
N LEU A 47 -1.50 6.07 2.23
CA LEU A 47 -2.15 5.37 3.34
C LEU A 47 -3.46 6.04 3.74
N ARG A 48 -3.44 7.36 3.94
CA ARG A 48 -4.66 8.11 4.28
C ARG A 48 -5.77 7.88 3.25
N ASN A 49 -5.46 8.07 1.97
CA ASN A 49 -6.44 7.89 0.91
C ASN A 49 -6.93 6.43 0.80
N PHE A 50 -6.05 5.46 1.09
CA PHE A 50 -6.46 4.06 1.15
C PHE A 50 -7.56 3.87 2.19
N PHE A 51 -7.32 4.29 3.43
CA PHE A 51 -8.27 4.10 4.54
C PHE A 51 -9.51 5.01 4.48
N SER A 52 -9.42 6.19 3.88
CA SER A 52 -10.56 7.12 3.81
C SER A 52 -11.46 6.85 2.61
N ASP A 53 -10.87 6.74 1.42
CA ASP A 53 -11.62 6.84 0.16
C ASP A 53 -11.58 5.51 -0.57
N TYR A 54 -10.38 4.97 -0.82
CA TYR A 54 -10.22 3.88 -1.79
C TYR A 54 -10.94 2.61 -1.36
N ILE A 55 -10.89 2.26 -0.07
CA ILE A 55 -11.55 1.06 0.46
C ILE A 55 -13.07 1.06 0.26
N ASN A 56 -13.69 2.24 0.12
CA ASN A 56 -15.13 2.43 -0.04
C ASN A 56 -15.56 2.58 -1.50
N LEU A 57 -14.62 2.80 -2.42
CA LEU A 57 -14.88 3.09 -3.83
C LEU A 57 -14.71 1.88 -4.77
N VAL A 58 -14.25 0.74 -4.25
CA VAL A 58 -13.87 -0.44 -5.03
C VAL A 58 -14.65 -1.68 -4.59
N ASP A 59 -14.87 -2.61 -5.52
CA ASP A 59 -15.60 -3.86 -5.26
C ASP A 59 -14.78 -4.87 -4.46
N ALA A 60 -13.45 -4.81 -4.58
CA ALA A 60 -12.51 -5.59 -3.78
C ALA A 60 -11.19 -4.84 -3.59
N TRP A 61 -10.52 -5.08 -2.47
CA TRP A 61 -9.17 -4.57 -2.25
C TRP A 61 -8.27 -5.59 -1.57
N PHE A 62 -6.96 -5.48 -1.83
CA PHE A 62 -5.91 -6.27 -1.19
C PHE A 62 -4.86 -5.33 -0.64
N PHE A 63 -4.56 -5.46 0.65
CA PHE A 63 -3.49 -4.74 1.30
C PHE A 63 -2.30 -5.69 1.52
N ILE A 64 -1.19 -5.38 0.88
CA ILE A 64 -0.04 -6.29 0.78
C ILE A 64 1.19 -5.60 1.35
N ASP A 65 1.85 -6.24 2.32
CA ASP A 65 3.18 -5.84 2.75
C ASP A 65 4.19 -6.33 1.71
N ASN A 66 4.87 -5.37 1.08
CA ASN A 66 5.94 -5.63 0.12
C ASN A 66 7.30 -5.22 0.67
N SER A 67 7.50 -5.25 1.99
CA SER A 67 8.75 -4.80 2.61
C SER A 67 9.90 -5.80 2.49
N SER A 68 9.57 -7.09 2.40
CA SER A 68 10.53 -8.17 2.25
C SER A 68 10.67 -8.61 0.79
N LYS A 69 11.47 -9.66 0.51
CA LYS A 69 11.55 -10.27 -0.83
C LYS A 69 10.25 -10.98 -1.21
N ALA A 70 9.59 -11.61 -0.25
CA ALA A 70 8.27 -12.18 -0.41
C ALA A 70 7.23 -11.13 -0.03
N TYR A 71 6.19 -11.00 -0.85
CA TYR A 71 5.03 -10.20 -0.49
C TYR A 71 4.15 -11.00 0.49
N THR A 72 3.59 -10.31 1.48
CA THR A 72 2.74 -10.91 2.50
C THR A 72 1.37 -10.23 2.46
N PRO A 73 0.28 -10.96 2.18
CA PRO A 73 -1.07 -10.43 2.35
C PRO A 73 -1.29 -10.03 3.81
N VAL A 74 -1.73 -8.79 4.05
CA VAL A 74 -2.02 -8.29 5.40
C VAL A 74 -3.53 -8.36 5.67
N ALA A 75 -4.32 -7.83 4.75
CA ALA A 75 -5.78 -7.88 4.79
C ALA A 75 -6.36 -7.76 3.37
N ASN A 76 -7.61 -8.17 3.19
CA ASN A 76 -8.36 -7.91 1.98
C ASN A 76 -9.84 -7.69 2.28
N MET A 77 -10.55 -7.16 1.28
CA MET A 77 -12.00 -7.21 1.21
C MET A 77 -12.41 -7.87 -0.10
N LYS A 78 -13.31 -8.85 -0.01
CA LYS A 78 -13.94 -9.51 -1.16
C LYS A 78 -15.41 -9.71 -0.85
N ASN A 79 -16.30 -9.43 -1.80
CA ASN A 79 -17.75 -9.63 -1.65
C ASN A 79 -18.29 -8.95 -0.36
N GLY A 80 -17.76 -7.78 -0.02
CA GLY A 80 -18.11 -7.04 1.20
C GLY A 80 -17.55 -7.60 2.52
N GLN A 81 -16.82 -8.71 2.50
CA GLN A 81 -16.23 -9.31 3.69
C GLN A 81 -14.75 -8.98 3.82
N ILE A 82 -14.36 -8.46 4.98
CA ILE A 82 -12.97 -8.15 5.30
C ILE A 82 -12.31 -9.37 5.95
N SER A 83 -11.18 -9.81 5.42
CA SER A 83 -10.32 -10.82 6.04
C SER A 83 -8.98 -10.19 6.44
N ILE A 84 -8.56 -10.41 7.69
CA ILE A 84 -7.27 -9.94 8.22
C ILE A 84 -6.37 -11.16 8.43
N PHE A 85 -5.24 -11.21 7.71
CA PHE A 85 -4.29 -12.31 7.75
C PHE A 85 -3.12 -12.04 8.71
N ASP A 86 -2.71 -10.78 8.83
CA ASP A 86 -1.71 -10.34 9.81
C ASP A 86 -2.28 -9.19 10.67
N LEU A 87 -2.85 -9.55 11.81
CA LEU A 87 -3.45 -8.59 12.74
C LEU A 87 -2.41 -7.60 13.30
N LYS A 88 -1.15 -8.01 13.45
CA LYS A 88 -0.09 -7.16 14.00
C LYS A 88 0.26 -6.06 13.01
N LEU A 89 0.49 -6.41 11.75
CA LEU A 89 0.75 -5.44 10.70
C LEU A 89 -0.46 -4.57 10.41
N TRP A 90 -1.67 -5.14 10.42
CA TRP A 90 -2.91 -4.38 10.25
C TRP A 90 -3.11 -3.32 11.34
N LYS A 91 -2.89 -3.67 12.62
CA LYS A 91 -2.94 -2.70 13.72
C LYS A 91 -1.86 -1.63 13.58
N LYS A 92 -0.63 -2.02 13.22
CA LYS A 92 0.48 -1.09 13.01
C LYS A 92 0.18 -0.05 11.95
N VAL A 93 -0.37 -0.44 10.81
CA VAL A 93 -0.62 0.49 9.71
C VAL A 93 -1.81 1.42 9.98
N ASN A 94 -2.82 0.98 10.73
CA ASN A 94 -3.93 1.83 11.15
C ASN A 94 -3.54 2.92 12.17
N GLN A 95 -2.31 2.88 12.70
CA GLN A 95 -1.78 3.87 13.63
C GLN A 95 -0.84 4.89 12.96
N LEU A 96 -0.59 4.76 11.65
CA LEU A 96 0.27 5.65 10.85
C LEU A 96 -0.52 6.77 10.17
#